data_AF-A0A8H6SAW3-F1
#
_entry.id   AF-A0A8H6SAW3-F1
#
_cell.length_a   1.000
_cell.length_b   1.000
_cell.length_c   1.000
_cell.angle_alpha   90.00
_cell.angle_beta   90.00
_cell.angle_gamma   90.00
#
_symmetry.space_group_name_H-M   'P 1'
#
loop_
_entity.id
_entity.type
_entity.pdbx_description
1 polymer ?
#
loop_
_entity_poly.entity_id
_entity_poly.type
_entity_poly.pdbx_seq_one_letter_code
_entity_poly.pdbx_strand_id
1 'polypeptide(L)'
;MVQFIFTVLTKAADVDSAEIASALRKFTPQTAVYQSTDGELLGLFALTESNQPVADLEAIQLAQKFQEKLDIRLYEALSEAKITSIPTAPGKHFLVFNGMTPDEGMEDEFRRWYAEEHIPMLTQVPGWRASMRFKLISALRDNGNATEYLALHEWESMDAFGTEAYKAATDTPWRTRVVVDGVHKKERFVFESKM
;
A
#
# COMPACT_ATOMS: atom_id res chain seq x y z
N MET A 1 18.64 9.14 5.31
CA MET A 1 18.04 7.80 5.31
C MET A 1 16.75 7.87 4.51
N VAL A 2 16.59 6.98 3.55
CA VAL A 2 15.38 6.87 2.71
C VAL A 2 14.41 5.93 3.41
N GLN A 3 13.11 6.24 3.31
CA GLN A 3 12.05 5.39 3.86
C GLN A 3 11.55 4.42 2.79
N PHE A 4 11.51 3.14 3.15
CA PHE A 4 10.99 2.08 2.30
C PHE A 4 9.82 1.40 2.99
N ILE A 5 8.86 0.96 2.20
CA ILE A 5 7.85 0.02 2.65
C ILE A 5 8.04 -1.32 1.94
N PHE A 6 8.11 -2.35 2.75
CA PHE A 6 8.09 -3.73 2.33
C PHE A 6 6.66 -4.23 2.39
N THR A 7 6.14 -4.70 1.26
CA THR A 7 4.80 -5.29 1.19
C THR A 7 4.92 -6.76 0.83
N VAL A 8 4.27 -7.62 1.62
CA VAL A 8 4.05 -9.03 1.28
C VAL A 8 2.57 -9.23 1.07
N LEU A 9 2.20 -9.66 -0.13
CA LEU A 9 0.87 -10.12 -0.48
C LEU A 9 0.90 -11.64 -0.65
N THR A 10 -0.01 -12.35 0.00
CA THR A 10 -0.07 -13.81 -0.08
C THR A 10 -1.45 -14.31 0.30
N LYS A 11 -1.85 -15.48 -0.21
CA LYS A 11 -3.12 -16.07 0.18
C LYS A 11 -3.07 -16.48 1.65
N ALA A 12 -4.11 -16.16 2.40
CA ALA A 12 -4.18 -16.46 3.83
C ALA A 12 -4.09 -17.97 4.12
N ALA A 13 -4.56 -18.82 3.21
CA ALA A 13 -4.51 -20.27 3.35
C ALA A 13 -3.10 -20.85 3.11
N ASP A 14 -2.19 -20.12 2.47
CA ASP A 14 -0.91 -20.64 2.05
C ASP A 14 0.16 -20.59 3.14
N VAL A 15 -0.08 -19.81 4.20
CA VAL A 15 0.92 -19.41 5.21
C VAL A 15 0.31 -19.16 6.59
N ASP A 16 1.10 -19.35 7.64
CA ASP A 16 0.74 -18.87 8.98
C ASP A 16 1.10 -17.38 9.13
N SER A 17 0.08 -16.53 9.29
CA SER A 17 0.24 -15.09 9.46
C SER A 17 1.12 -14.69 10.65
N ALA A 18 1.08 -15.44 11.76
CA ALA A 18 1.89 -15.16 12.95
C ALA A 18 3.36 -15.51 12.71
N GLU A 19 3.63 -16.57 11.94
CA GLU A 19 4.99 -16.97 11.59
C GLU A 19 5.65 -15.93 10.68
N ILE A 20 4.97 -15.48 9.62
CA ILE A 20 5.51 -14.45 8.72
C ILE A 20 5.67 -13.12 9.47
N ALA A 21 4.68 -12.73 10.27
CA ALA A 21 4.79 -11.50 11.07
C ALA A 21 5.98 -11.55 12.02
N SER A 22 6.21 -12.68 12.70
CA SER A 22 7.36 -12.90 13.56
C SER A 22 8.67 -12.83 12.79
N ALA A 23 8.72 -13.39 11.57
CA ALA A 23 9.88 -13.28 10.70
C ALA A 23 10.15 -11.81 10.32
N LEU A 24 9.15 -11.07 9.85
CA LEU A 24 9.28 -9.67 9.42
C LEU A 24 9.66 -8.72 10.57
N ARG A 25 9.07 -8.91 11.76
CA ARG A 25 9.34 -8.07 12.94
C ARG A 25 10.79 -8.14 13.42
N LYS A 26 11.53 -9.21 13.10
CA LYS A 26 12.98 -9.28 13.38
C LYS A 26 13.78 -8.25 12.59
N PHE A 27 13.30 -7.88 11.41
CA PHE A 27 13.96 -6.96 10.50
C PHE A 27 13.38 -5.55 10.59
N THR A 28 12.07 -5.48 10.76
CA THR A 28 11.29 -4.24 10.76
C THR A 28 10.30 -4.26 11.93
N PRO A 29 10.70 -3.79 13.12
CA PRO A 29 9.84 -3.81 14.31
C PRO A 29 8.46 -3.18 14.07
N GLN A 30 8.39 -2.21 13.14
CA GLN A 30 7.15 -1.62 12.63
C GLN A 30 6.53 -2.48 11.50
N THR A 31 6.18 -3.73 11.81
CA THR A 31 5.40 -4.59 10.90
C THR A 31 3.93 -4.61 11.33
N ALA A 32 3.05 -4.26 10.40
CA ALA A 32 1.61 -4.40 10.52
C ALA A 32 1.12 -5.57 9.66
N VAL A 33 0.15 -6.33 10.19
CA VAL A 33 -0.48 -7.45 9.48
C VAL A 33 -1.94 -7.14 9.31
N TYR A 34 -2.39 -7.28 8.07
CA TYR A 34 -3.77 -7.13 7.70
C TYR A 34 -4.27 -8.36 6.97
N GLN A 35 -5.58 -8.53 6.98
CA GLN A 35 -6.28 -9.50 6.16
C GLN A 35 -7.30 -8.80 5.29
N SER A 36 -7.46 -9.22 4.05
CA SER A 36 -8.51 -8.69 3.19
C SER A 36 -9.88 -8.97 3.81
N THR A 37 -10.85 -8.10 3.51
CA THR A 37 -12.21 -8.20 4.05
C THR A 37 -12.95 -9.50 3.67
N ASP A 38 -12.55 -10.17 2.59
CA ASP A 38 -13.03 -11.50 2.20
C ASP A 38 -12.27 -12.67 2.88
N GLY A 39 -11.20 -12.36 3.62
CA GLY A 39 -10.38 -13.34 4.31
C GLY A 39 -9.33 -14.04 3.44
N GLU A 40 -9.31 -13.83 2.13
CA GLU A 40 -8.50 -14.64 1.20
C GLU A 40 -7.03 -14.21 1.12
N LEU A 41 -6.74 -12.93 1.37
CA LEU A 41 -5.42 -12.33 1.20
C LEU A 41 -4.90 -11.80 2.53
N LEU A 42 -3.61 -12.00 2.78
CA LEU A 42 -2.86 -11.31 3.83
C LEU A 42 -2.00 -10.23 3.20
N GLY A 43 -2.07 -9.04 3.79
CA GLY A 43 -1.19 -7.92 3.47
C GLY A 43 -0.31 -7.65 4.68
N LEU A 44 1.00 -7.88 4.54
CA LEU A 44 1.97 -7.52 5.56
C LEU A 44 2.74 -6.30 5.08
N PHE A 45 2.76 -5.27 5.91
CA PHE A 45 3.39 -4.00 5.59
C PHE A 45 4.45 -3.71 6.64
N ALA A 46 5.67 -3.44 6.19
CA ALA A 46 6.83 -3.24 7.05
C ALA A 46 7.59 -1.97 6.62
N LEU A 47 7.70 -0.98 7.51
CA LEU A 47 8.39 0.27 7.23
C LEU A 47 9.81 0.16 7.72
N THR A 48 10.76 0.56 6.88
CA THR A 48 12.18 0.54 7.22
C THR A 48 12.87 1.82 6.75
N GLU A 49 13.86 2.27 7.51
CA GLU A 49 14.74 3.36 7.14
C GLU A 49 16.12 2.77 6.85
N SER A 50 16.67 3.05 5.67
CA SER A 50 17.98 2.56 5.29
C SER A 50 18.71 3.53 4.37
N ASN A 51 20.03 3.39 4.32
CA ASN A 51 20.90 4.06 3.34
C ASN A 51 21.21 3.17 2.13
N GLN A 52 20.70 1.93 2.11
CA GLN A 52 20.82 0.95 1.01
C GLN A 52 19.47 0.24 0.80
N PRO A 53 19.14 -0.25 -0.40
CA PRO A 53 17.94 -1.08 -0.60
C PRO A 53 18.04 -2.35 0.26
N VAL A 54 17.28 -2.42 1.35
CA VAL A 54 17.30 -3.57 2.29
C VAL A 54 16.73 -4.83 1.64
N ALA A 55 15.95 -4.68 0.56
CA ALA A 55 15.17 -5.78 -0.02
C ALA A 55 16.02 -6.91 -0.59
N ASP A 56 17.18 -6.66 -1.18
CA ASP A 56 17.77 -7.71 -2.02
C ASP A 56 18.28 -8.92 -1.25
N LEU A 57 18.70 -8.81 0.01
CA LEU A 57 19.22 -9.97 0.76
C LEU A 57 18.17 -10.60 1.68
N GLU A 58 17.40 -9.79 2.40
CA GLU A 58 16.47 -10.29 3.42
C GLU A 58 15.12 -10.67 2.82
N ALA A 59 14.63 -9.92 1.82
CA ALA A 59 13.43 -10.33 1.08
C ALA A 59 13.67 -11.65 0.37
N ILE A 60 14.87 -11.85 -0.20
CA ILE A 60 15.26 -13.13 -0.82
C ILE A 60 15.24 -14.26 0.21
N GLN A 61 15.81 -14.07 1.41
CA GLN A 61 15.78 -15.09 2.46
C GLN A 61 14.36 -15.41 2.93
N LEU A 62 13.51 -14.38 3.09
CA LEU A 62 12.10 -14.56 3.42
C LEU A 62 11.37 -15.34 2.31
N ALA A 63 11.56 -14.94 1.05
CA ALA A 63 10.97 -15.58 -0.12
C ALA A 63 11.43 -17.03 -0.30
N GLN A 64 12.68 -17.34 0.08
CA GLN A 64 13.22 -18.70 0.11
C GLN A 64 12.54 -19.54 1.19
N LYS A 65 12.36 -18.98 2.40
CA LYS A 65 11.71 -19.68 3.52
C LYS A 65 10.26 -20.06 3.20
N PHE A 66 9.52 -19.16 2.56
CA PHE A 66 8.08 -19.34 2.28
C PHE A 66 7.76 -19.84 0.85
N GLN A 67 8.75 -20.44 0.17
CA GLN A 67 8.65 -21.21 -1.10
C GLN A 67 7.54 -20.76 -2.08
N GLU A 68 7.84 -19.80 -2.96
CA GLU A 68 7.00 -19.34 -4.11
C GLU A 68 5.64 -18.69 -3.77
N LYS A 69 5.14 -18.80 -2.54
CA LYS A 69 3.78 -18.37 -2.15
C LYS A 69 3.64 -16.89 -1.83
N LEU A 70 4.74 -16.14 -1.80
CA LEU A 70 4.76 -14.73 -1.43
C LEU A 70 4.98 -13.87 -2.67
N ASP A 71 4.07 -12.93 -2.90
CA ASP A 71 4.32 -11.76 -3.73
C ASP A 71 4.96 -10.70 -2.84
N ILE A 72 6.22 -10.41 -3.11
CA ILE A 72 7.04 -9.52 -2.29
C ILE A 72 7.41 -8.30 -3.09
N ARG A 73 7.09 -7.13 -2.55
CA ARG A 73 7.28 -5.85 -3.22
C ARG A 73 8.00 -4.87 -2.31
N LEU A 74 9.08 -4.28 -2.82
CA LEU A 74 9.77 -3.17 -2.19
C LEU A 74 9.35 -1.88 -2.86
N TYR A 75 8.86 -0.94 -2.08
CA TYR A 75 8.61 0.42 -2.54
C TYR A 75 9.42 1.44 -1.76
N GLU A 76 9.84 2.50 -2.43
CA GLU A 76 10.42 3.71 -1.85
C GLU A 76 9.32 4.74 -1.62
N ALA A 77 9.32 5.40 -0.47
CA ALA A 77 8.38 6.48 -0.17
C ALA A 77 8.63 7.68 -1.09
N LEU A 78 7.57 8.19 -1.71
CA LEU A 78 7.63 9.46 -2.43
C LEU A 78 7.79 10.58 -1.40
N SER A 79 8.70 11.52 -1.67
CA SER A 79 9.23 12.54 -0.74
C SER A 79 8.23 13.58 -0.21
N GLU A 80 6.93 13.40 -0.44
CA GLU A 80 5.90 14.41 -0.20
C GLU A 80 5.47 14.49 1.28
N ALA A 81 5.80 13.49 2.11
CA ALA A 81 5.69 13.56 3.57
C ALA A 81 6.59 12.51 4.24
N LYS A 82 7.17 12.81 5.42
CA LYS A 82 7.90 11.80 6.21
C LYS A 82 6.87 10.83 6.80
N ILE A 83 6.94 9.57 6.42
CA ILE A 83 6.06 8.52 6.93
C ILE A 83 6.58 8.12 8.30
N THR A 84 5.88 8.51 9.36
CA THR A 84 6.35 8.26 10.73
C THR A 84 5.92 6.90 11.28
N SER A 85 4.92 6.27 10.67
CA SER A 85 4.43 4.94 11.05
C SER A 85 3.66 4.31 9.90
N ILE A 86 3.68 2.97 9.83
CA ILE A 86 2.60 2.26 9.14
C ILE A 86 1.33 2.45 9.97
N PRO A 87 0.17 2.68 9.33
CA PRO A 87 -1.14 2.46 9.90
C PRO A 87 -1.14 1.25 10.84
N THR A 88 -1.12 1.53 12.14
CA THR A 88 -1.23 0.54 13.23
C THR A 88 -2.09 1.12 14.33
N ALA A 89 -2.88 2.15 14.00
CA ALA A 89 -3.58 2.91 15.01
C ALA A 89 -4.49 1.98 15.82
N PRO A 90 -4.54 2.14 17.14
CA PRO A 90 -5.27 1.21 18.01
C PRO A 90 -6.73 1.05 17.59
N GLY A 91 -7.25 -0.17 17.74
CA GLY A 91 -8.62 -0.51 17.39
C GLY A 91 -8.79 -0.93 15.92
N LYS A 92 -9.99 -1.38 15.58
CA LYS A 92 -10.34 -1.81 14.23
C LYS A 92 -10.21 -0.66 13.25
N HIS A 93 -9.46 -0.87 12.17
CA HIS A 93 -9.29 0.08 11.06
C HIS A 93 -9.07 -0.65 9.75
N PHE A 94 -9.11 0.12 8.66
CA PHE A 94 -9.01 -0.40 7.30
C PHE A 94 -7.87 0.28 6.56
N LEU A 95 -7.18 -0.50 5.73
CA LEU A 95 -6.13 -0.02 4.84
C LEU A 95 -6.55 -0.30 3.40
N VAL A 96 -6.64 0.74 2.59
CA VAL A 96 -6.88 0.62 1.15
C VAL A 96 -5.55 0.67 0.43
N PHE A 97 -5.19 -0.45 -0.19
CA PHE A 97 -4.08 -0.56 -1.13
C PHE A 97 -4.58 -0.19 -2.51
N ASN A 98 -4.01 0.86 -3.11
CA ASN A 98 -4.27 1.27 -4.49
C ASN A 98 -2.96 1.25 -5.29
N GLY A 99 -2.74 0.19 -6.06
CA GLY A 99 -1.66 0.09 -7.02
C GLY A 99 -2.08 0.66 -8.38
N MET A 100 -1.25 1.50 -8.99
CA MET A 100 -1.51 2.07 -10.32
C MET A 100 -0.23 2.20 -11.15
N THR A 101 -0.33 1.98 -12.47
CA THR A 101 0.71 2.36 -13.42
C THR A 101 0.13 3.36 -14.41
N PRO A 102 0.52 4.65 -14.36
CA PRO A 102 0.08 5.65 -15.31
C PRO A 102 0.61 5.35 -16.72
N ASP A 103 -0.09 5.86 -17.72
CA ASP A 103 0.37 5.77 -19.11
C ASP A 103 1.62 6.62 -19.35
N GLU A 104 2.35 6.31 -20.42
CA GLU A 104 3.51 7.10 -20.81
C GLU A 104 3.12 8.58 -20.99
N GLY A 105 3.85 9.48 -20.33
CA GLY A 105 3.56 10.91 -20.32
C GLY A 105 2.51 11.38 -19.30
N MET A 106 1.81 10.47 -18.60
CA MET A 106 0.81 10.82 -17.58
C MET A 106 1.39 10.90 -16.15
N GLU A 107 2.66 10.53 -15.94
CA GLU A 107 3.30 10.44 -14.61
C GLU A 107 3.28 11.76 -13.84
N ASP A 108 3.61 12.88 -14.49
CA ASP A 108 3.59 14.20 -13.85
C ASP A 108 2.17 14.64 -13.50
N GLU A 109 1.20 14.39 -14.37
CA GLU A 109 -0.20 14.72 -14.11
C GLU A 109 -0.77 13.84 -12.99
N PHE A 110 -0.41 12.56 -12.97
CA PHE A 110 -0.75 11.61 -11.92
C PHE A 110 -0.19 12.04 -10.56
N ARG A 111 1.09 12.46 -10.50
CA ARG A 111 1.69 13.00 -9.27
C ARG A 111 0.92 14.24 -8.78
N ARG A 112 0.68 15.19 -9.68
CA ARG A 112 -0.01 16.45 -9.35
C ARG A 112 -1.44 16.21 -8.87
N TRP A 113 -2.18 15.33 -9.52
CA TRP A 113 -3.53 14.98 -9.10
C TRP A 113 -3.56 14.44 -7.65
N TYR A 114 -2.61 13.57 -7.29
CA TYR A 114 -2.51 13.08 -5.92
C TYR A 114 -2.25 14.20 -4.90
N ALA A 115 -1.29 15.09 -5.20
CA ALA A 115 -0.84 16.13 -4.29
C ALA A 115 -1.79 17.33 -4.20
N GLU A 116 -2.36 17.75 -5.32
CA GLU A 116 -3.14 18.99 -5.44
C GLU A 116 -4.65 18.77 -5.24
N GLU A 117 -5.17 17.57 -5.52
CA GLU A 117 -6.62 17.28 -5.47
C GLU A 117 -6.96 16.08 -4.59
N HIS A 118 -6.46 14.89 -4.93
CA HIS A 118 -6.97 13.65 -4.34
C HIS A 118 -6.73 13.57 -2.83
N ILE A 119 -5.48 13.67 -2.38
CA ILE A 119 -5.16 13.59 -0.95
C ILE A 119 -5.80 14.77 -0.18
N PRO A 120 -5.69 16.03 -0.63
CA PRO A 120 -6.38 17.14 0.01
C PRO A 120 -7.90 16.96 0.17
N MET A 121 -8.58 16.35 -0.80
CA MET A 121 -10.01 16.04 -0.68
C MET A 121 -10.27 14.87 0.27
N LEU A 122 -9.46 13.81 0.23
CA LEU A 122 -9.59 12.67 1.14
C LEU A 122 -9.42 13.09 2.61
N THR A 123 -8.55 14.06 2.91
CA THR A 123 -8.36 14.54 4.29
C THR A 123 -9.60 15.20 4.89
N GLN A 124 -10.55 15.62 4.05
CA GLN A 124 -11.83 16.19 4.48
C GLN A 124 -12.93 15.14 4.71
N VAL A 125 -12.68 13.87 4.36
CA VAL A 125 -13.66 12.80 4.52
C VAL A 125 -13.65 12.32 5.98
N PRO A 126 -14.81 12.31 6.67
CA PRO A 126 -14.89 11.77 8.02
C PRO A 126 -14.38 10.32 8.09
N GLY A 127 -13.51 10.05 9.06
CA GLY A 127 -12.87 8.74 9.24
C GLY A 127 -11.60 8.52 8.41
N TRP A 128 -11.15 9.50 7.61
CA TRP A 128 -9.81 9.47 7.02
C TRP A 128 -8.74 9.60 8.11
N ARG A 129 -7.67 8.81 8.02
CA ARG A 129 -6.56 8.86 8.98
C ARG A 129 -5.24 9.28 8.35
N ALA A 130 -4.87 8.63 7.25
CA ALA A 130 -3.58 8.84 6.62
C ALA A 130 -3.60 8.46 5.13
N SER A 131 -2.70 9.07 4.37
CA SER A 131 -2.39 8.73 2.97
C SER A 131 -0.89 8.69 2.81
N MET A 132 -0.35 7.64 2.19
CA MET A 132 1.07 7.51 1.88
C MET A 132 1.25 7.09 0.44
N ARG A 133 2.33 7.57 -0.18
CA ARG A 133 2.64 7.30 -1.59
C ARG A 133 4.02 6.68 -1.72
N PHE A 134 4.12 5.71 -2.61
CA PHE A 134 5.37 4.98 -2.87
C PHE A 134 5.56 4.68 -4.36
N LYS A 135 6.81 4.47 -4.76
CA LYS A 135 7.24 3.99 -6.08
C LYS A 135 7.93 2.64 -5.96
N LEU A 136 7.59 1.71 -6.84
CA LEU A 136 8.13 0.35 -6.84
C LEU A 136 9.63 0.40 -7.17
N ILE A 137 10.43 -0.28 -6.36
CA ILE A 137 11.87 -0.47 -6.58
C ILE A 137 12.12 -1.87 -7.15
N SER A 138 11.52 -2.88 -6.53
CA SER A 138 11.63 -4.26 -6.96
C SER A 138 10.42 -5.07 -6.54
N ALA A 139 10.12 -6.09 -7.35
CA ALA A 139 9.13 -7.09 -7.03
C ALA A 139 9.77 -8.47 -7.23
N LEU A 140 9.59 -9.36 -6.26
CA LEU A 140 10.10 -10.73 -6.28
C LEU A 140 8.91 -11.68 -6.27
N ARG A 141 8.93 -12.63 -7.21
CA ARG A 141 7.86 -13.63 -7.39
C ARG A 141 6.47 -13.01 -7.70
N ASP A 142 6.47 -11.72 -8.00
CA ASP A 142 5.36 -11.04 -8.64
C ASP A 142 5.32 -11.49 -10.11
N ASN A 143 4.24 -12.15 -10.52
CA ASN A 143 4.06 -12.64 -11.89
C ASN A 143 3.72 -11.51 -12.88
N GLY A 144 4.39 -10.36 -12.74
CA GLY A 144 4.11 -9.15 -13.48
C GLY A 144 2.80 -8.48 -13.07
N ASN A 145 2.34 -8.64 -11.83
CA ASN A 145 1.12 -8.00 -11.33
C ASN A 145 1.41 -6.64 -10.68
N ALA A 146 2.62 -6.43 -10.14
CA ALA A 146 2.98 -5.22 -9.44
C ALA A 146 2.85 -3.97 -10.32
N THR A 147 2.23 -2.94 -9.76
CA THR A 147 2.13 -1.61 -10.36
C THR A 147 3.32 -0.74 -9.96
N GLU A 148 3.65 0.24 -10.80
CA GLU A 148 4.80 1.15 -10.55
C GLU A 148 4.60 2.03 -9.32
N TYR A 149 3.36 2.39 -9.04
CA TYR A 149 3.00 3.29 -7.96
C TYR A 149 2.04 2.63 -6.99
N LEU A 150 2.20 2.95 -5.70
CA LEU A 150 1.32 2.54 -4.62
C LEU A 150 0.84 3.76 -3.84
N ALA A 151 -0.46 3.81 -3.57
CA ALA A 151 -1.06 4.63 -2.54
C ALA A 151 -1.67 3.75 -1.44
N LEU A 152 -1.36 4.05 -0.19
CA LEU A 152 -1.98 3.45 0.98
C LEU A 152 -2.83 4.49 1.70
N HIS A 153 -4.12 4.21 1.89
CA HIS A 153 -5.03 5.09 2.62
C HIS A 153 -5.63 4.36 3.83
N GLU A 154 -5.43 4.92 5.02
CA GLU A 154 -5.99 4.38 6.26
C GLU A 154 -7.32 5.05 6.61
N TRP A 155 -8.28 4.24 7.03
CA TRP A 155 -9.64 4.64 7.37
C TRP A 155 -10.09 4.02 8.69
N GLU A 156 -10.85 4.77 9.47
CA GLU A 156 -11.48 4.28 10.70
C GLU A 156 -12.59 3.25 10.43
N SER A 157 -13.39 3.49 9.39
CA SER A 157 -14.50 2.63 8.99
C SER A 157 -14.69 2.63 7.47
N MET A 158 -15.22 1.52 6.95
CA MET A 158 -15.68 1.42 5.56
C MET A 158 -16.95 2.25 5.28
N ASP A 159 -17.63 2.77 6.31
CA ASP A 159 -18.77 3.67 6.12
C ASP A 159 -18.36 4.99 5.46
N ALA A 160 -17.10 5.40 5.59
CA ALA A 160 -16.54 6.60 4.97
C ALA A 160 -16.80 6.62 3.44
N PHE A 161 -16.77 5.45 2.79
CA PHE A 161 -16.94 5.29 1.35
C PHE A 161 -18.37 5.59 0.86
N GLY A 162 -19.36 5.56 1.77
CA GLY A 162 -20.74 5.92 1.48
C GLY A 162 -21.05 7.42 1.63
N THR A 163 -20.12 8.20 2.20
CA THR A 163 -20.34 9.62 2.49
C THR A 163 -20.31 10.48 1.23
N GLU A 164 -21.04 11.60 1.24
CA GLU A 164 -21.00 12.58 0.14
C GLU A 164 -19.59 13.17 -0.05
N ALA A 165 -18.85 13.37 1.03
CA ALA A 165 -17.47 13.85 0.97
C ALA A 165 -16.56 12.88 0.18
N TYR A 166 -16.67 11.57 0.44
CA TYR A 166 -15.89 10.57 -0.29
C TYR A 166 -16.29 10.47 -1.76
N LYS A 167 -17.60 10.51 -2.06
CA LYS A 167 -18.09 10.52 -3.44
C LYS A 167 -17.55 11.74 -4.19
N ALA A 168 -17.64 12.93 -3.60
CA ALA A 168 -17.09 14.14 -4.18
C ALA A 168 -15.57 14.05 -4.42
N ALA A 169 -14.82 13.46 -3.48
CA ALA A 169 -13.36 13.25 -3.61
C ALA A 169 -12.95 12.22 -4.66
N THR A 170 -13.89 11.40 -5.16
CA THR A 170 -13.61 10.30 -6.09
C THR A 170 -14.35 10.40 -7.43
N ASP A 171 -15.18 11.42 -7.61
CA ASP A 171 -15.98 11.70 -8.81
C ASP A 171 -15.68 13.10 -9.39
N THR A 172 -14.40 13.43 -9.49
CA THR A 172 -13.94 14.70 -10.11
C THR A 172 -13.55 14.48 -11.58
N PRO A 173 -13.71 15.48 -12.47
CA PRO A 173 -13.21 15.40 -13.83
C PRO A 173 -11.70 15.10 -13.94
N TRP A 174 -10.88 15.62 -13.01
CA TRP A 174 -9.43 15.40 -13.03
C TRP A 174 -9.07 13.96 -12.64
N ARG A 175 -9.67 13.41 -11.58
CA ARG A 175 -9.61 11.97 -11.29
C ARG A 175 -10.01 11.12 -12.49
N THR A 176 -11.07 11.46 -13.22
CA THR A 176 -11.47 10.69 -14.42
C THR A 176 -10.36 10.70 -15.47
N ARG A 177 -9.84 11.87 -15.83
CA ARG A 177 -8.72 12.00 -16.77
C ARG A 177 -7.48 11.21 -16.34
N VAL A 178 -7.08 11.34 -15.08
CA VAL A 178 -5.84 10.73 -14.59
C VAL A 178 -6.01 9.23 -14.37
N VAL A 179 -7.06 8.82 -13.68
CA VAL A 179 -7.24 7.43 -13.26
C VAL A 179 -7.97 6.62 -14.32
N VAL A 180 -9.08 7.10 -14.89
CA VAL A 180 -9.84 6.32 -15.88
C VAL A 180 -9.11 6.29 -17.21
N ASP A 181 -8.70 7.46 -17.70
CA ASP A 181 -8.17 7.59 -19.06
C ASP A 181 -6.65 7.48 -19.14
N GLY A 182 -5.92 7.66 -18.03
CA GLY A 182 -4.46 7.78 -18.01
C GLY A 182 -3.70 6.73 -17.19
N VAL A 183 -4.34 5.61 -16.85
CA VAL A 183 -3.72 4.49 -16.10
C VAL A 183 -4.10 3.15 -16.76
N HIS A 184 -3.13 2.45 -17.35
CA HIS A 184 -3.32 1.14 -17.99
C HIS A 184 -3.28 -0.05 -17.04
N LYS A 185 -2.79 0.08 -15.81
CA LYS A 185 -2.73 -1.03 -14.84
C LYS A 185 -3.15 -0.60 -13.44
N LYS A 186 -4.01 -1.41 -12.80
CA LYS A 186 -4.57 -1.10 -11.47
C LYS A 186 -4.70 -2.35 -10.63
N GLU A 187 -4.44 -2.18 -9.34
CA GLU A 187 -4.75 -3.15 -8.29
C GLU A 187 -5.43 -2.43 -7.13
N ARG A 188 -6.45 -3.04 -6.54
CA ARG A 188 -7.08 -2.48 -5.35
C ARG A 188 -7.43 -3.58 -4.38
N PHE A 189 -6.94 -3.44 -3.15
CA PHE A 189 -7.27 -4.33 -2.04
C PHE A 189 -7.75 -3.52 -0.84
N VAL A 190 -8.72 -4.08 -0.12
CA VAL A 190 -9.22 -3.52 1.14
C VAL A 190 -8.89 -4.50 2.25
N PHE A 191 -8.08 -4.03 3.17
CA PHE A 191 -7.51 -4.77 4.27
C PHE A 191 -8.15 -4.29 5.58
N GLU A 192 -8.45 -5.22 6.48
CA GLU A 192 -8.85 -4.97 7.85
C GLU A 192 -7.68 -5.30 8.80
N SER A 193 -7.43 -4.43 9.76
CA SER A 193 -6.39 -4.61 10.77
C SER A 193 -6.66 -5.88 11.59
N LYS A 194 -5.67 -6.79 11.69
CA LYS A 194 -5.74 -7.86 12.69
C LYS A 194 -5.31 -7.31 14.05
N MET A 195 -6.19 -7.42 15.05
CA MET A 195 -5.87 -7.15 16.46
C MET A 195 -4.80 -8.13 16.98
#